data_AF-A0A3M3YIC8-F1
#
_entry.id   AF-A0A3M3YIC8-F1
#
_cell.length_a   1.000
_cell.length_b   1.000
_cell.length_c   1.000
_cell.angle_alpha   90.00
_cell.angle_beta   90.00
_cell.angle_gamma   90.00
#
_symmetry.space_group_name_H-M   'P 1'
#
loop_
_entity.id
_entity.type
_entity.pdbx_description
1 polymer ?
#
loop_
_entity_poly.entity_id
_entity_poly.type
_entity_poly.pdbx_seq_one_letter_code
_entity_poly.pdbx_strand_id
1 'polypeptide(L)'
;MSDPNSLRFVHDDEEQQLMQIHLLTDCSGPNHTQLLAWNEAQGNVAYMAANRRRMTKIGTFHAYALVYLQRHVDISSGIQRIGEWGREQR
;
A
#
# COMPACT_ATOMS: atom_id res chain seq x y z
N MET A 1 -3.77 -19.96 6.14
CA MET A 1 -2.41 -20.20 5.65
C MET A 1 -2.07 -19.03 4.74
N SER A 2 -1.31 -18.06 5.21
CA SER A 2 -1.00 -16.85 4.44
C SER A 2 -0.04 -17.20 3.31
N ASP A 3 -0.35 -16.77 2.07
CA ASP A 3 0.52 -16.96 0.92
C ASP A 3 1.86 -16.22 1.17
N PRO A 4 3.01 -16.92 1.16
CA PRO A 4 4.32 -16.32 1.43
C PRO A 4 4.71 -15.21 0.44
N ASN A 5 4.04 -15.12 -0.72
CA ASN A 5 4.29 -14.09 -1.73
C ASN A 5 3.61 -12.73 -1.40
N SER A 6 2.75 -12.70 -0.37
CA SER A 6 1.98 -11.51 0.03
C SER A 6 2.83 -10.45 0.76
N LEU A 7 3.93 -10.88 1.39
CA LEU A 7 4.77 -10.09 2.31
C LEU A 7 6.16 -9.77 1.73
N ARG A 8 6.22 -9.59 0.40
CA ARG A 8 7.46 -9.35 -0.34
C ARG A 8 7.59 -7.88 -0.77
N PHE A 9 8.83 -7.39 -0.81
CA PHE A 9 9.16 -6.12 -1.47
C PHE A 9 8.93 -6.21 -2.98
N VAL A 10 8.39 -5.14 -3.53
CA VAL A 10 8.23 -4.96 -4.97
C VAL A 10 9.62 -4.69 -5.55
N HIS A 11 9.97 -5.39 -6.63
CA HIS A 11 11.17 -5.10 -7.41
C HIS A 11 10.92 -3.93 -8.37
N ASP A 12 11.97 -3.20 -8.76
CA ASP A 12 11.85 -1.99 -9.59
C ASP A 12 11.05 -2.23 -10.90
N ASP A 13 11.17 -3.40 -11.53
CA ASP A 13 10.41 -3.76 -12.74
C ASP A 13 8.91 -4.00 -12.45
N GLU A 14 8.59 -4.56 -11.29
CA GLU A 14 7.20 -4.75 -10.85
C GLU A 14 6.57 -3.42 -10.45
N GLU A 15 7.36 -2.49 -9.90
CA GLU A 15 6.90 -1.14 -9.57
C GLU A 15 6.48 -0.39 -10.85
N GLN A 16 7.31 -0.44 -11.90
CA GLN A 16 6.98 0.14 -13.20
C GLN A 16 5.69 -0.44 -13.80
N GLN A 17 5.48 -1.75 -13.69
CA GLN A 17 4.24 -2.39 -14.16
C GLN A 17 3.02 -1.96 -13.33
N LEU A 18 3.17 -1.84 -12.00
CA LEU A 18 2.09 -1.38 -11.12
C LEU A 18 1.72 0.08 -11.40
N MET A 19 2.68 0.94 -11.76
CA MET A 19 2.43 2.34 -12.13
C MET A 19 1.67 2.52 -13.46
N GLN A 20 1.56 1.48 -14.30
CA GLN A 20 0.79 1.51 -15.55
C GLN A 20 -0.70 1.17 -15.33
N ILE A 21 -1.06 0.58 -14.18
CA ILE A 21 -2.44 0.26 -13.85
C ILE A 21 -3.09 1.53 -13.28
N HIS A 22 -3.92 2.19 -14.09
CA HIS A 22 -4.49 3.53 -13.81
C HIS A 22 -5.03 3.71 -12.38
N LEU A 23 -5.77 2.71 -11.86
CA LEU A 23 -6.33 2.75 -10.51
C LEU A 23 -5.25 2.64 -9.42
N LEU A 24 -4.17 1.89 -9.66
CA LEU A 24 -3.05 1.75 -8.74
C LEU A 24 -2.10 2.94 -8.84
N THR A 25 -1.98 3.61 -9.98
CA THR A 25 -1.23 4.86 -10.14
C THR A 25 -1.77 5.95 -9.22
N ASP A 26 -3.10 6.12 -9.18
CA ASP A 26 -3.78 7.07 -8.29
C ASP A 26 -3.52 6.75 -6.80
N CYS A 27 -3.51 5.47 -6.43
CA CYS A 27 -3.33 5.03 -5.05
C CYS A 27 -1.85 5.05 -4.61
N SER A 28 -0.93 4.83 -5.54
CA SER A 28 0.50 4.67 -5.27
C SER A 28 1.28 5.97 -5.36
N GLY A 29 0.76 6.99 -6.06
CA GLY A 29 1.44 8.27 -6.29
C GLY A 29 1.93 8.96 -5.01
N PRO A 30 1.06 9.24 -4.01
CA PRO A 30 1.47 9.89 -2.76
C PRO A 30 2.50 9.08 -1.97
N ASN A 31 2.35 7.75 -1.95
CA ASN A 31 3.27 6.85 -1.25
C ASN A 31 4.63 6.78 -1.93
N HIS A 32 4.68 6.77 -3.26
CA HIS A 32 5.91 6.79 -4.05
C HIS A 32 6.70 8.08 -3.80
N THR A 33 6.05 9.24 -3.87
CA THR A 33 6.70 10.53 -3.60
C THR A 33 7.27 10.60 -2.19
N GLN A 34 6.53 10.10 -1.19
CA GLN A 34 7.00 10.10 0.20
C GLN A 34 8.17 9.13 0.41
N LEU A 35 8.17 7.97 -0.26
CA LEU A 35 9.28 7.02 -0.24
C LEU A 35 10.56 7.62 -0.86
N LEU A 36 10.43 8.28 -2.02
CA LEU A 36 11.54 8.96 -2.68
C LEU A 36 12.12 10.08 -1.80
N ALA A 37 11.27 10.96 -1.29
CA ALA A 37 11.70 12.06 -0.42
C ALA A 37 12.38 11.54 0.86
N TRP A 38 11.87 10.44 1.45
CA TRP A 38 12.48 9.82 2.61
C TRP A 38 13.85 9.21 2.28
N ASN A 39 13.97 8.51 1.14
CA ASN A 39 15.22 7.91 0.69
C ASN A 39 16.27 8.98 0.35
N GLU A 40 15.89 10.08 -0.29
CA GLU A 40 16.77 11.22 -0.60
C GLU A 40 17.24 11.93 0.67
N ALA A 41 16.36 12.08 1.67
CA ALA A 41 16.70 12.69 2.96
C ALA A 41 17.72 11.88 3.79
N GLN A 42 17.98 10.61 3.46
CA GLN A 42 19.01 9.81 4.13
C GLN A 42 20.44 10.11 3.63
N GLY A 43 20.62 10.90 2.58
CA GLY A 43 21.96 11.27 2.08
C GLY A 43 22.83 10.07 1.68
N ASN A 44 24.13 10.10 1.97
CA ASN A 44 25.10 9.14 1.42
C ASN A 44 24.89 7.68 1.88
N VAL A 45 24.14 7.43 2.96
CA VAL A 45 23.82 6.08 3.46
C VAL A 45 22.65 5.42 2.70
N ALA A 46 21.91 6.17 1.87
CA ALA A 46 20.83 5.66 1.02
C ALA A 46 21.32 4.74 -0.12
N TYR A 47 22.61 4.78 -0.45
CA TYR A 47 23.20 3.91 -1.48
C TYR A 47 23.21 2.43 -1.09
N MET A 48 23.20 2.12 0.21
CA MET A 48 23.07 0.74 0.66
C MET A 48 21.62 0.28 0.53
N ALA A 49 21.40 -0.82 -0.20
CA ALA A 49 20.06 -1.37 -0.42
C ALA A 49 19.29 -1.66 0.88
N ALA A 50 19.99 -1.96 1.97
CA ALA A 50 19.41 -2.19 3.30
C ALA A 50 18.76 -0.93 3.92
N ASN A 51 19.18 0.28 3.50
CA ASN A 51 18.72 1.54 4.07
C ASN A 51 17.60 2.19 3.26
N ARG A 52 17.25 1.63 2.09
CA ARG A 52 16.18 2.15 1.23
C ARG A 52 14.83 1.59 1.66
N ARG A 53 13.83 2.44 1.80
CA ARG A 53 12.44 2.01 1.83
C ARG A 53 11.97 1.69 0.41
N ARG A 54 11.26 0.57 0.27
CA ARG A 54 10.66 0.11 -0.98
C ARG A 54 9.17 -0.12 -0.81
N MET A 55 8.43 -0.07 -1.91
CA MET A 55 7.05 -0.55 -1.91
C MET A 55 6.99 -2.04 -1.56
N THR A 56 5.91 -2.43 -0.89
CA THR A 56 5.59 -3.83 -0.60
C THR A 56 4.23 -4.16 -1.19
N LYS A 57 4.03 -5.41 -1.61
CA LYS A 57 2.74 -5.85 -2.17
C LYS A 57 1.58 -5.60 -1.20
N ILE A 58 1.82 -5.82 0.10
CA ILE A 58 0.84 -5.53 1.16
C ILE A 58 0.56 -4.03 1.34
N GLY A 59 1.59 -3.18 1.23
CA GLY A 59 1.43 -1.72 1.27
C GLY A 59 0.63 -1.17 0.08
N THR A 60 0.90 -1.69 -1.12
CA THR A 60 0.13 -1.35 -2.33
C THR A 60 -1.31 -1.82 -2.22
N PHE A 61 -1.55 -3.04 -1.74
CA PHE A 61 -2.91 -3.53 -1.50
C PHE A 61 -3.67 -2.69 -0.47
N HIS A 62 -3.01 -2.29 0.62
CA HIS A 62 -3.62 -1.43 1.63
C HIS A 62 -4.01 -0.06 1.06
N ALA A 63 -3.13 0.57 0.28
CA ALA A 63 -3.44 1.84 -0.39
C ALA A 63 -4.59 1.71 -1.39
N TYR A 64 -4.60 0.63 -2.17
CA TYR A 64 -5.71 0.29 -3.08
C TYR A 64 -7.03 0.12 -2.32
N ALA A 65 -7.03 -0.71 -1.27
CA ALA A 65 -8.23 -0.98 -0.48
C ALA A 65 -8.77 0.31 0.16
N LEU A 66 -7.89 1.19 0.64
CA LEU A 66 -8.27 2.48 1.20
C LEU A 66 -8.97 3.37 0.17
N VAL A 67 -8.37 3.57 -1.01
CA VAL A 67 -8.97 4.39 -2.08
C VAL A 67 -10.27 3.77 -2.59
N TYR A 68 -10.32 2.44 -2.73
CA TYR A 68 -11.52 1.72 -3.11
C TYR A 68 -12.66 1.97 -2.12
N LEU A 69 -12.40 1.83 -0.82
CA LEU A 69 -13.38 2.07 0.24
C LEU A 69 -13.82 3.56 0.31
N GLN A 70 -12.91 4.51 0.06
CA GLN A 70 -13.26 5.93 -0.03
C GLN A 70 -14.17 6.23 -1.23
N ARG A 71 -13.97 5.56 -2.36
CA ARG A 71 -14.81 5.70 -3.56
C ARG A 71 -16.15 4.93 -3.44
N HIS A 72 -16.23 3.94 -2.57
CA HIS A 72 -17.41 3.08 -2.36
C HIS A 72 -17.91 3.14 -0.90
N VAL A 73 -18.48 4.29 -0.53
CA VAL A 73 -18.95 4.58 0.84
C VAL A 73 -19.98 3.56 1.35
N ASP A 74 -20.81 2.99 0.47
CA ASP A 74 -21.80 1.97 0.85
C ASP A 74 -21.15 0.69 1.37
N ILE A 75 -20.05 0.28 0.73
CA ILE A 75 -19.27 -0.90 1.13
C ILE A 75 -18.57 -0.63 2.46
N SER A 76 -17.95 0.54 2.61
CA SER A 76 -17.28 0.98 3.85
C SER A 76 -18.24 1.02 5.03
N SER A 77 -19.44 1.57 4.82
CA SER A 77 -20.48 1.63 5.85
C SER A 77 -20.99 0.23 6.23
N GLY A 78 -21.11 -0.67 5.25
CA GLY A 78 -21.45 -2.07 5.47
C GLY A 78 -20.42 -2.82 6.31
N ILE A 79 -19.12 -2.64 6.01
CA ILE A 79 -18.01 -3.24 6.78
C ILE A 79 -18.01 -2.72 8.22
N GLN A 80 -18.23 -1.42 8.42
CA GLN A 80 -18.28 -0.83 9.76
C GLN A 80 -19.44 -1.42 10.59
N ARG A 81 -20.63 -1.53 10.00
CA ARG A 81 -21.81 -2.16 10.63
C ARG A 81 -21.56 -3.61 11.07
N ILE A 82 -20.85 -4.40 10.24
CA ILE A 82 -20.51 -5.79 10.57
C ILE A 82 -19.53 -5.83 11.75
N GLY A 83 -18.55 -4.92 11.79
CA GLY A 83 -17.60 -4.80 12.89
C GLY A 83 -18.26 -4.38 14.21
N GLU A 84 -19.22 -3.46 14.15
CA GLU A 84 -20.03 -3.06 15.31
C GLU A 84 -20.87 -4.22 15.84
N TRP A 85 -21.52 -4.98 14.95
CA TRP A 85 -22.28 -6.18 15.32
C TRP A 85 -21.41 -7.25 16.01
N GLY A 86 -20.18 -7.44 15.54
CA GLY A 86 -19.24 -8.39 16.17
C GLY A 86 -18.69 -7.95 17.54
N ARG A 87 -18.71 -6.65 17.85
CA ARG A 87 -18.29 -6.13 19.17
C ARG A 87 -19.41 -6.14 20.20
N GLU A 88 -20.66 -6.01 19.77
CA GLU A 88 -21.86 -6.11 20.63
C GLU A 88 -22.08 -7.55 21.16
N GLN A 89 -21.57 -8.56 20.44
CA GLN A 89 -21.74 -9.99 20.75
C GLN A 89 -20.60 -10.58 21.61
N ARG A 90 -19.73 -9.74 22.19
CA ARG A 90 -18.52 -10.17 22.92
C ARG A 90 -18.54 -9.75 24.38
#